data_AF-A0A182ANA2-F1
#
_entry.id   AF-A0A182ANA2-F1
#
_cell.length_a   1.000
_cell.length_b   1.000
_cell.length_c   1.000
_cell.angle_alpha   90.00
_cell.angle_beta   90.00
_cell.angle_gamma   90.00
#
_symmetry.space_group_name_H-M   'P 1'
#
loop_
_entity.id
_entity.type
_entity.pdbx_description
1 polymer ?
#
loop_
_entity_poly.entity_id
_entity_poly.type
_entity_poly.pdbx_seq_one_letter_code
_entity_poly.pdbx_strand_id
1 'polypeptide(L)'
;MKASATAIGAPTAQPAVSPTRPLEPLAVALARLARGEPTDLAAVLHDVERHVVVEGTNITAHCHCLTLDGNGRPRIESLVEAVAEHVLDYAIPRSEYRAACEEAARTGSSQKVVRLHTKARELFTDLILSGEGGELLLFALAEKLLKLPQLICKMSLKTNTRMHIHGADGLHAGIDEVSGKLLLYWGESKIFGNVTSAIRDCLKSLAPMLQDHEASKRDLQLLQRHLDVDNEDLENALKKFLNPDDPGFNLLEFRGLCLVGFDCDAYPEGPSRSELEEVVSAITSSLPDWKKHVVKRVTEEKIEAFSMHFLFVPFPSADEFRKLFREHLGLSTEAKEGAPEMTCNHPSSVVAELAAAAAPPAARAGSVPKGSSVRSGAPTAKRSRSPKNKGAPRGAP
;
A
#
# COMPACT_ATOMS: atom_id res chain seq x y z
N MET A 1 -64.06 43.26 -40.85
CA MET A 1 -62.61 42.97 -40.80
C MET A 1 -62.12 43.17 -39.38
N LYS A 2 -61.52 42.12 -38.78
CA LYS A 2 -60.72 42.09 -37.52
C LYS A 2 -61.45 42.45 -36.21
N ALA A 3 -61.20 41.83 -35.06
CA ALA A 3 -60.61 40.55 -34.68
C ALA A 3 -60.97 40.38 -33.18
N SER A 4 -61.44 39.20 -32.79
CA SER A 4 -61.70 38.84 -31.39
C SER A 4 -60.42 38.25 -30.80
N ALA A 5 -59.93 38.79 -29.69
CA ALA A 5 -58.78 38.25 -28.95
C ALA A 5 -59.27 37.67 -27.63
N THR A 6 -59.33 36.34 -27.56
CA THR A 6 -59.59 35.57 -26.34
C THR A 6 -58.23 35.11 -25.80
N ALA A 7 -57.84 35.61 -24.62
CA ALA A 7 -56.64 35.17 -23.93
C ALA A 7 -56.88 33.80 -23.29
N ILE A 8 -56.14 32.78 -23.72
CA ILE A 8 -56.11 31.45 -23.11
C ILE A 8 -54.91 31.41 -22.17
N GLY A 9 -55.17 31.29 -20.87
CA GLY A 9 -54.13 31.05 -19.86
C GLY A 9 -53.53 29.66 -20.03
N ALA A 10 -52.21 29.58 -20.17
CA ALA A 10 -51.46 28.32 -20.16
C ALA A 10 -51.32 27.80 -18.72
N PRO A 11 -51.51 26.50 -18.45
CA PRO A 11 -51.22 25.92 -17.15
C PRO A 11 -49.69 25.81 -17.01
N THR A 12 -49.16 26.38 -15.93
CA THR A 12 -47.78 26.19 -15.48
C THR A 12 -47.54 24.71 -15.15
N ALA A 13 -46.73 24.05 -15.98
CA ALA A 13 -46.24 22.70 -15.72
C ALA A 13 -45.30 22.72 -14.50
N GLN A 14 -45.65 21.95 -13.47
CA GLN A 14 -44.73 21.63 -12.38
C GLN A 14 -43.56 20.79 -12.94
N PRO A 15 -42.33 20.98 -12.45
CA PRO A 15 -41.21 20.15 -12.86
C PRO A 15 -41.48 18.71 -12.39
N ALA A 16 -41.42 17.78 -13.33
CA ALA A 16 -41.53 16.35 -13.05
C ALA A 16 -40.41 15.94 -12.09
N VAL A 17 -40.81 15.51 -10.89
CA VAL A 17 -39.89 14.86 -9.94
C VAL A 17 -39.45 13.55 -10.57
N SER A 18 -38.19 13.47 -10.96
CA SER A 18 -37.54 12.24 -11.40
C SER A 18 -37.79 11.14 -10.38
N PRO A 19 -38.12 9.90 -10.79
CA PRO A 19 -38.34 8.82 -9.84
C PRO A 19 -37.04 8.61 -9.06
N THR A 20 -37.08 8.86 -7.75
CA THR A 20 -35.99 8.56 -6.83
C THR A 20 -35.72 7.06 -6.93
N ARG A 21 -34.63 6.71 -7.63
CA ARG A 21 -34.11 5.35 -7.65
C ARG A 21 -33.95 4.90 -6.19
N PRO A 22 -34.38 3.68 -5.80
CA PRO A 22 -34.15 3.19 -4.46
C PRO A 22 -32.66 3.30 -4.14
N LEU A 23 -32.32 3.92 -3.00
CA LEU A 23 -30.95 4.00 -2.52
C LEU A 23 -30.43 2.57 -2.36
N GLU A 24 -29.48 2.20 -3.21
CA GLU A 24 -28.80 0.92 -3.12
C GLU A 24 -28.06 0.81 -1.77
N PRO A 25 -28.08 -0.35 -1.10
CA PRO A 25 -27.30 -0.53 0.12
C PRO A 25 -25.82 -0.22 -0.14
N LEU A 26 -25.20 0.54 0.77
CA LEU A 26 -23.81 1.00 0.64
C LEU A 26 -22.83 -0.16 0.37
N ALA A 27 -23.05 -1.31 1.02
CA ALA A 27 -22.26 -2.53 0.81
C ALA A 27 -22.31 -3.02 -0.64
N VAL A 28 -23.49 -3.04 -1.26
CA VAL A 28 -23.68 -3.47 -2.65
C VAL A 28 -23.04 -2.46 -3.61
N ALA A 29 -23.25 -1.17 -3.36
CA ALA A 29 -22.66 -0.11 -4.18
C ALA A 29 -21.13 -0.16 -4.14
N LEU A 30 -20.54 -0.34 -2.96
CA LEU A 30 -19.09 -0.47 -2.77
C LEU A 30 -18.55 -1.76 -3.42
N ALA A 31 -19.19 -2.91 -3.19
CA ALA A 31 -18.74 -4.19 -3.73
C ALA A 31 -18.71 -4.19 -5.28
N ARG A 32 -19.62 -3.46 -5.94
CA ARG A 32 -19.63 -3.30 -7.40
C ARG A 32 -18.44 -2.54 -7.96
N LEU A 33 -17.71 -1.78 -7.13
CA LEU A 33 -16.51 -1.10 -7.57
C LEU A 33 -15.34 -2.07 -7.79
N ALA A 34 -15.33 -3.22 -7.10
CA ALA A 34 -14.24 -4.19 -7.24
C ALA A 34 -14.15 -4.66 -8.70
N ARG A 35 -12.99 -4.48 -9.32
CA ARG A 35 -12.74 -4.82 -10.72
C ARG A 35 -12.24 -6.24 -10.87
N GLY A 36 -12.73 -6.89 -11.93
CA GLY A 36 -12.36 -8.25 -12.29
C GLY A 36 -13.06 -9.31 -11.46
N GLU A 37 -12.85 -10.55 -11.88
CA GLU A 37 -13.40 -11.73 -11.23
C GLU A 37 -12.32 -12.54 -10.50
N PRO A 38 -12.69 -13.28 -9.43
CA PRO A 38 -11.74 -14.11 -8.70
C PRO A 38 -11.02 -15.14 -9.58
N THR A 39 -11.63 -15.52 -10.71
CA THR A 39 -11.09 -16.48 -11.68
C THR A 39 -9.93 -15.95 -12.50
N ASP A 40 -9.76 -14.63 -12.58
CA ASP A 40 -8.81 -14.03 -13.53
C ASP A 40 -7.34 -14.36 -13.19
N LEU A 41 -7.04 -14.68 -11.93
CA LEU A 41 -5.72 -15.14 -11.49
C LEU A 41 -5.65 -16.65 -11.21
N ALA A 42 -6.78 -17.37 -11.29
CA ALA A 42 -6.86 -18.79 -10.92
C ALA A 42 -6.04 -19.71 -11.84
N ALA A 43 -5.75 -19.25 -13.07
CA ALA A 43 -4.90 -19.99 -13.99
C ALA A 43 -3.41 -19.93 -13.60
N VAL A 44 -2.98 -18.92 -12.85
CA VAL A 44 -1.57 -18.68 -12.51
C VAL A 44 -1.29 -18.81 -11.01
N LEU A 45 -2.30 -18.65 -10.16
CA LEU A 45 -2.23 -18.83 -8.72
C LEU A 45 -3.18 -19.94 -8.25
N HIS A 46 -2.67 -20.79 -7.36
CA HIS A 46 -3.41 -21.81 -6.65
C HIS A 46 -3.53 -21.45 -5.16
N ASP A 47 -4.67 -21.74 -4.57
CA ASP A 47 -4.92 -21.45 -3.16
C ASP A 47 -4.40 -22.56 -2.28
N VAL A 48 -3.38 -22.24 -1.47
CA VAL A 48 -2.95 -23.12 -0.39
C VAL A 48 -3.86 -22.93 0.83
N GLU A 49 -4.23 -21.69 1.12
CA GLU A 49 -5.12 -21.34 2.22
C GLU A 49 -5.92 -20.07 1.90
N ARG A 50 -7.20 -20.06 2.26
CA ARG A 50 -8.09 -18.89 2.09
C ARG A 50 -8.89 -18.62 3.35
N HIS A 51 -8.95 -17.35 3.75
CA HIS A 51 -9.83 -16.86 4.81
C HIS A 51 -9.66 -17.60 6.14
N VAL A 52 -8.42 -17.90 6.55
CA VAL A 52 -8.15 -18.58 7.81
C VAL A 52 -7.72 -17.57 8.86
N VAL A 53 -8.47 -17.50 9.96
CA VAL A 53 -8.11 -16.67 11.11
C VAL A 53 -6.88 -17.26 11.78
N VAL A 54 -5.85 -16.42 11.96
CA VAL A 54 -4.65 -16.79 12.72
C VAL A 54 -5.00 -16.80 14.20
N GLU A 55 -4.82 -17.96 14.83
CA GLU A 55 -5.21 -18.20 16.22
C GLU A 55 -4.67 -17.12 17.17
N GLY A 56 -5.56 -16.60 18.03
CA GLY A 56 -5.21 -15.56 19.02
C GLY A 56 -5.07 -14.14 18.44
N THR A 57 -5.47 -13.90 17.19
CA THR A 57 -5.37 -12.57 16.56
C THR A 57 -6.63 -12.21 15.75
N ASN A 58 -6.72 -10.94 15.32
CA ASN A 58 -7.74 -10.46 14.38
C ASN A 58 -7.25 -10.53 12.91
N ILE A 59 -6.29 -11.40 12.62
CA ILE A 59 -5.64 -11.50 11.31
C ILE A 59 -6.28 -12.63 10.53
N THR A 60 -6.70 -12.35 9.31
CA THR A 60 -7.14 -13.36 8.35
C THR A 60 -6.02 -13.60 7.34
N ALA A 61 -5.41 -14.78 7.40
CA ALA A 61 -4.36 -15.20 6.50
C ALA A 61 -4.91 -15.83 5.21
N HIS A 62 -4.18 -15.60 4.13
CA HIS A 62 -4.40 -16.22 2.83
C HIS A 62 -3.03 -16.57 2.24
N CYS A 63 -2.91 -17.71 1.57
CA CYS A 63 -1.69 -18.11 0.89
C CYS A 63 -2.01 -18.59 -0.52
N HIS A 64 -1.35 -17.98 -1.49
CA HIS A 64 -1.52 -18.29 -2.92
C HIS A 64 -0.16 -18.62 -3.52
N CYS A 65 0.02 -19.86 -3.98
CA CYS A 65 1.24 -20.29 -4.65
C CYS A 65 1.07 -20.22 -6.17
N LEU A 66 2.17 -20.18 -6.90
CA LEU A 66 2.18 -20.24 -8.36
C LEU A 66 1.78 -21.64 -8.81
N THR A 67 1.07 -21.70 -9.93
CA THR A 67 0.84 -22.95 -10.66
C THR A 67 2.09 -23.37 -11.42
N LEU A 68 2.15 -24.65 -11.80
CA LEU A 68 3.20 -25.21 -12.64
C LEU A 68 2.69 -25.38 -14.09
N ASP A 69 3.60 -25.29 -15.07
CA ASP A 69 3.30 -25.69 -16.44
C ASP A 69 3.36 -27.22 -16.61
N GLY A 70 3.03 -27.72 -17.80
CA GLY A 70 3.06 -29.17 -18.10
C GLY A 70 4.45 -29.81 -18.04
N ASN A 71 5.51 -29.03 -17.82
CA ASN A 71 6.88 -29.50 -17.60
C ASN A 71 7.37 -29.22 -16.16
N GLY A 72 6.44 -29.00 -15.22
CA GLY A 72 6.74 -28.77 -13.80
C GLY A 72 7.36 -27.40 -13.49
N ARG A 73 7.39 -26.46 -14.44
CA ARG A 73 8.03 -25.15 -14.23
C ARG A 73 7.08 -24.17 -13.53
N PRO A 74 7.53 -23.40 -12.52
CA PRO A 74 6.74 -22.34 -11.93
C PRO A 74 6.36 -21.28 -12.97
N ARG A 75 5.07 -20.92 -13.04
CA ARG A 75 4.55 -19.98 -14.04
C ARG A 75 4.72 -18.51 -13.65
N ILE A 76 5.93 -18.12 -13.24
CA ILE A 76 6.24 -16.75 -12.76
C ILE A 76 6.08 -15.69 -13.84
N GLU A 77 6.51 -15.99 -15.08
CA GLU A 77 6.30 -15.11 -16.24
C GLU A 77 4.80 -14.88 -16.49
N SER A 78 3.99 -15.95 -16.50
CA SER A 78 2.55 -15.82 -16.67
C SER A 78 1.87 -15.06 -15.53
N LEU A 79 2.37 -15.18 -14.30
CA LEU A 79 1.87 -14.37 -13.18
C LEU A 79 2.16 -12.88 -13.42
N VAL A 80 3.38 -12.54 -13.86
CA VAL A 80 3.75 -11.16 -14.18
C VAL A 80 2.87 -10.60 -15.29
N GLU A 81 2.64 -11.36 -16.36
CA GLU A 81 1.76 -10.96 -17.45
C GLU A 81 0.34 -10.67 -16.94
N ALA A 82 -0.24 -11.61 -16.18
CA ALA A 82 -1.58 -11.47 -15.62
C ALA A 82 -1.69 -10.26 -14.66
N VAL A 83 -0.67 -10.01 -13.83
CA VAL A 83 -0.63 -8.84 -12.94
C VAL A 83 -0.52 -7.54 -13.75
N ALA A 84 0.28 -7.53 -14.82
CA ALA A 84 0.48 -6.36 -15.67
C ALA A 84 -0.77 -5.97 -16.47
N GLU A 85 -1.70 -6.89 -16.70
CA GLU A 85 -3.02 -6.58 -17.28
C GLU A 85 -3.82 -5.59 -16.41
N HIS A 86 -3.48 -5.43 -15.12
CA HIS A 86 -4.13 -4.51 -14.19
C HIS A 86 -3.50 -3.12 -14.13
N VAL A 87 -2.46 -2.84 -14.92
CA VAL A 87 -1.79 -1.54 -14.96
C VAL A 87 -2.77 -0.39 -15.22
N LEU A 88 -3.68 -0.57 -16.18
CA LEU A 88 -4.67 0.45 -16.51
C LEU A 88 -5.59 0.74 -15.33
N ASP A 89 -6.06 -0.32 -14.66
CA ASP A 89 -7.00 -0.20 -13.55
C ASP A 89 -6.35 0.41 -12.31
N TYR A 90 -5.12 0.02 -12.02
CA TYR A 90 -4.36 0.53 -10.88
C TYR A 90 -3.94 1.99 -11.06
N ALA A 91 -3.51 2.35 -12.28
CA ALA A 91 -2.80 3.60 -12.50
C ALA A 91 -3.66 4.75 -13.05
N ILE A 92 -4.88 4.49 -13.50
CA ILE A 92 -5.79 5.49 -14.07
C ILE A 92 -7.07 5.61 -13.21
N PRO A 93 -7.54 6.86 -12.92
CA PRO A 93 -8.79 7.08 -12.22
C PRO A 93 -9.99 6.42 -12.94
N ARG A 94 -10.93 5.87 -12.17
CA ARG A 94 -12.14 5.19 -12.66
C ARG A 94 -12.99 6.11 -13.54
N SER A 95 -13.12 7.37 -13.12
CA SER A 95 -13.74 8.46 -13.88
C SER A 95 -13.14 8.66 -15.27
N GLU A 96 -11.82 8.70 -15.37
CA GLU A 96 -11.11 8.86 -16.64
C GLU A 96 -11.28 7.64 -17.55
N TYR A 97 -11.18 6.43 -16.98
CA TYR A 97 -11.38 5.17 -17.71
C TYR A 97 -12.81 5.06 -18.28
N ARG A 98 -13.84 5.31 -17.47
CA ARG A 98 -15.23 5.27 -17.93
C ARG A 98 -15.51 6.25 -19.05
N ALA A 99 -15.04 7.50 -18.92
CA ALA A 99 -15.22 8.50 -19.96
C ALA A 99 -14.58 8.06 -21.30
N ALA A 100 -13.45 7.36 -21.24
CA ALA A 100 -12.83 6.76 -22.44
C ALA A 100 -13.67 5.61 -23.01
N CYS A 101 -14.23 4.74 -22.17
CA CYS A 101 -15.12 3.65 -22.59
C CYS A 101 -16.43 4.17 -23.22
N GLU A 102 -17.06 5.17 -22.63
CA GLU A 102 -18.27 5.81 -23.15
C GLU A 102 -18.01 6.46 -24.52
N GLU A 103 -16.87 7.12 -24.69
CA GLU A 103 -16.48 7.65 -25.99
C GLU A 103 -16.22 6.54 -27.01
N ALA A 104 -15.55 5.47 -26.62
CA ALA A 104 -15.32 4.32 -27.49
C ALA A 104 -16.64 3.71 -27.95
N ALA A 105 -17.61 3.54 -27.04
CA ALA A 105 -18.95 3.06 -27.37
C ALA A 105 -19.70 4.01 -28.31
N ARG A 106 -19.60 5.34 -28.09
CA ARG A 106 -20.26 6.36 -28.92
C ARG A 106 -19.65 6.50 -30.32
N THR A 107 -18.34 6.35 -30.46
CA THR A 107 -17.60 6.65 -31.69
C THR A 107 -17.14 5.40 -32.46
N GLY A 108 -17.18 4.23 -31.82
CA GLY A 108 -16.56 3.00 -32.33
C GLY A 108 -15.02 2.99 -32.29
N SER A 109 -14.38 3.99 -31.65
CA SER A 109 -12.92 4.13 -31.63
C SER A 109 -12.32 3.81 -30.26
N SER A 110 -11.39 2.84 -30.21
CA SER A 110 -10.66 2.48 -28.99
C SER A 110 -9.48 3.41 -28.65
N GLN A 111 -9.24 4.45 -29.45
CA GLN A 111 -8.03 5.28 -29.35
C GLN A 111 -7.82 5.88 -27.95
N LYS A 112 -8.88 6.35 -27.28
CA LYS A 112 -8.76 6.91 -25.93
C LYS A 112 -8.36 5.87 -24.90
N VAL A 113 -8.95 4.68 -24.96
CA VAL A 113 -8.60 3.56 -24.05
C VAL A 113 -7.13 3.15 -24.26
N VAL A 114 -6.68 3.05 -25.51
CA VAL A 114 -5.27 2.77 -25.83
C VAL A 114 -4.34 3.84 -25.26
N ARG A 115 -4.68 5.13 -25.40
CA ARG A 115 -3.89 6.24 -24.82
C ARG A 115 -3.81 6.15 -23.30
N LEU A 116 -4.90 5.78 -22.62
CA LEU A 116 -4.88 5.58 -21.17
C LEU A 116 -3.98 4.42 -20.76
N HIS A 117 -3.99 3.32 -21.52
CA HIS A 117 -3.10 2.19 -21.26
C HIS A 117 -1.63 2.58 -21.42
N THR A 118 -1.27 3.35 -22.46
CA THR A 118 0.08 3.90 -22.60
C THR A 118 0.44 4.82 -21.43
N LYS A 119 -0.44 5.77 -21.09
CA LYS A 119 -0.27 6.67 -19.94
C LYS A 119 -0.06 5.92 -18.63
N ALA A 120 -0.84 4.85 -18.40
CA ALA A 120 -0.75 4.02 -17.20
C ALA A 120 0.63 3.40 -17.04
N ARG A 121 1.19 2.83 -18.11
CA ARG A 121 2.55 2.24 -18.11
C ARG A 121 3.62 3.29 -17.85
N GLU A 122 3.47 4.49 -18.39
CA GLU A 122 4.42 5.58 -18.23
C GLU A 122 4.46 6.15 -16.79
N LEU A 123 3.47 5.85 -15.93
CA LEU A 123 3.46 6.28 -14.52
C LEU A 123 4.35 5.42 -13.61
N PHE A 124 4.74 4.22 -14.05
CA PHE A 124 5.64 3.34 -13.31
C PHE A 124 7.07 3.88 -13.35
N THR A 125 7.79 3.67 -12.26
CA THR A 125 9.14 4.22 -12.08
C THR A 125 10.20 3.40 -12.81
N ASP A 126 11.27 4.05 -13.25
CA ASP A 126 12.45 3.39 -13.83
C ASP A 126 13.45 2.90 -12.76
N LEU A 127 13.16 3.14 -11.47
CA LEU A 127 13.99 2.70 -10.35
C LEU A 127 13.95 1.17 -10.20
N ILE A 128 15.11 0.54 -10.24
CA ILE A 128 15.25 -0.93 -10.22
C ILE A 128 14.74 -1.54 -8.91
N LEU A 129 14.98 -0.86 -7.79
CA LEU A 129 14.59 -1.32 -6.44
C LEU A 129 13.18 -0.86 -6.05
N SER A 130 12.32 -0.58 -7.03
CA SER A 130 10.94 -0.16 -6.79
C SER A 130 10.07 -1.29 -6.21
N GLY A 131 9.15 -0.91 -5.31
CA GLY A 131 8.12 -1.79 -4.76
C GLY A 131 6.87 -1.93 -5.63
N GLU A 132 6.74 -1.17 -6.72
CA GLU A 132 5.49 -1.04 -7.50
C GLU A 132 4.92 -2.35 -8.05
N GLY A 133 5.76 -3.36 -8.32
CA GLY A 133 5.27 -4.69 -8.71
C GLY A 133 4.53 -5.41 -7.58
N GLY A 134 4.97 -5.21 -6.33
CA GLY A 134 4.27 -5.71 -5.14
C GLY A 134 2.97 -4.93 -4.88
N GLU A 135 2.99 -3.62 -5.10
CA GLU A 135 1.81 -2.75 -4.97
C GLU A 135 0.71 -3.17 -5.96
N LEU A 136 1.08 -3.39 -7.23
CA LEU A 136 0.14 -3.83 -8.25
C LEU A 136 -0.40 -5.24 -7.99
N LEU A 137 0.46 -6.16 -7.52
CA LEU A 137 0.01 -7.49 -7.10
C LEU A 137 -0.96 -7.42 -5.91
N LEU A 138 -0.70 -6.55 -4.94
CA LEU A 138 -1.60 -6.33 -3.80
C LEU A 138 -2.94 -5.79 -4.28
N PHE A 139 -2.94 -4.79 -5.16
CA PHE A 139 -4.14 -4.26 -5.78
C PHE A 139 -4.95 -5.36 -6.48
N ALA A 140 -4.31 -6.18 -7.30
CA ALA A 140 -4.96 -7.24 -8.06
C ALA A 140 -5.64 -8.27 -7.15
N LEU A 141 -4.95 -8.73 -6.10
CA LEU A 141 -5.51 -9.69 -5.13
C LEU A 141 -6.61 -9.07 -4.27
N ALA A 142 -6.45 -7.80 -3.87
CA ALA A 142 -7.44 -7.09 -3.07
C ALA A 142 -8.78 -6.93 -3.83
N GLU A 143 -8.75 -6.47 -5.08
CA GLU A 143 -9.98 -6.28 -5.85
C GLU A 143 -10.59 -7.62 -6.29
N LYS A 144 -9.78 -8.60 -6.71
CA LYS A 144 -10.31 -9.84 -7.33
C LYS A 144 -10.66 -10.92 -6.33
N LEU A 145 -9.82 -11.12 -5.31
CA LEU A 145 -10.02 -12.20 -4.34
C LEU A 145 -10.81 -11.74 -3.12
N LEU A 146 -10.50 -10.54 -2.61
CA LEU A 146 -11.14 -10.01 -1.39
C LEU A 146 -12.34 -9.11 -1.70
N LYS A 147 -12.53 -8.73 -2.97
CA LYS A 147 -13.56 -7.77 -3.41
C LYS A 147 -13.49 -6.45 -2.62
N LEU A 148 -12.27 -6.01 -2.31
CA LEU A 148 -11.96 -4.75 -1.63
C LEU A 148 -11.51 -3.72 -2.69
N PRO A 149 -12.42 -2.89 -3.25
CA PRO A 149 -12.06 -1.89 -4.25
C PRO A 149 -11.07 -0.85 -3.73
N GLN A 150 -10.15 -0.42 -4.58
CA GLN A 150 -9.33 0.76 -4.35
C GLN A 150 -10.20 2.03 -4.42
N LEU A 151 -10.03 2.92 -3.43
CA LEU A 151 -10.79 4.17 -3.33
C LEU A 151 -10.12 5.37 -4.01
N ILE A 152 -8.79 5.35 -4.11
CA ILE A 152 -8.00 6.45 -4.68
C ILE A 152 -6.90 5.88 -5.57
N CYS A 153 -6.82 6.38 -6.80
CA CYS A 153 -5.71 6.10 -7.70
C CYS A 153 -4.53 7.01 -7.35
N LYS A 154 -3.59 6.55 -6.53
CA LYS A 154 -2.42 7.36 -6.15
C LYS A 154 -1.49 7.61 -7.33
N MET A 155 -1.33 6.65 -8.21
CA MET A 155 -0.46 6.77 -9.38
C MET A 155 -0.78 8.00 -10.24
N SER A 156 -2.06 8.36 -10.38
CA SER A 156 -2.47 9.55 -11.15
C SER A 156 -2.06 10.88 -10.50
N LEU A 157 -1.64 10.86 -9.23
CA LEU A 157 -1.18 12.03 -8.49
C LEU A 157 0.33 12.27 -8.62
N LYS A 158 1.06 11.34 -9.26
CA LYS A 158 2.50 11.53 -9.51
C LYS A 158 2.71 12.66 -10.51
N THR A 159 3.56 13.62 -10.15
CA THR A 159 4.04 14.67 -11.08
C THR A 159 5.35 14.28 -11.78
N ASN A 160 6.03 13.24 -11.28
CA ASN A 160 7.24 12.65 -11.85
C ASN A 160 7.27 11.15 -11.51
N THR A 161 7.72 10.29 -12.43
CA THR A 161 7.75 8.83 -12.25
C THR A 161 8.68 8.36 -11.13
N ARG A 162 9.72 9.13 -10.81
CA ARG A 162 10.62 8.87 -9.67
C ARG A 162 10.14 9.46 -8.35
N MET A 163 9.00 10.16 -8.35
CA MET A 163 8.38 10.64 -7.12
C MET A 163 7.57 9.50 -6.51
N HIS A 164 7.96 9.07 -5.32
CA HIS A 164 7.13 8.21 -4.49
C HIS A 164 6.09 9.05 -3.75
N ILE A 165 4.83 8.61 -3.79
CA ILE A 165 3.80 9.16 -2.93
C ILE A 165 3.86 8.39 -1.63
N HIS A 166 4.48 8.98 -0.62
CA HIS A 166 4.60 8.37 0.70
C HIS A 166 3.23 8.14 1.34
N GLY A 167 3.11 7.04 2.07
CA GLY A 167 1.86 6.56 2.69
C GLY A 167 1.62 5.10 2.31
N ALA A 168 0.41 4.59 2.54
CA ALA A 168 0.06 3.22 2.14
C ALA A 168 0.21 3.00 0.63
N ASP A 169 0.63 1.80 0.24
CA ASP A 169 0.70 1.35 -1.16
C ASP A 169 -0.69 1.40 -1.84
N GLY A 170 -1.74 1.13 -1.07
CA GLY A 170 -3.13 1.19 -1.53
C GLY A 170 -4.09 1.58 -0.42
N LEU A 171 -5.23 2.17 -0.80
CA LEU A 171 -6.35 2.44 0.11
C LEU A 171 -7.58 1.75 -0.42
N HIS A 172 -8.04 0.73 0.30
CA HIS A 172 -9.16 -0.11 -0.09
C HIS A 172 -10.28 -0.01 0.94
N ALA A 173 -11.50 -0.38 0.54
CA ALA A 173 -12.60 -0.40 1.50
C ALA A 173 -13.54 -1.59 1.37
N GLY A 174 -14.16 -1.93 2.49
CA GLY A 174 -15.29 -2.85 2.59
C GLY A 174 -16.37 -2.28 3.52
N ILE A 175 -17.53 -2.93 3.58
CA ILE A 175 -18.56 -2.63 4.58
C ILE A 175 -18.77 -3.87 5.44
N ASP A 176 -18.78 -3.68 6.76
CA ASP A 176 -19.34 -4.70 7.64
C ASP A 176 -20.87 -4.57 7.63
N GLU A 177 -21.55 -5.50 6.95
CA GLU A 177 -23.01 -5.47 6.80
C GLU A 177 -23.76 -5.60 8.13
N VAL A 178 -23.13 -6.18 9.16
CA VAL A 178 -23.77 -6.38 10.47
C VAL A 178 -23.71 -5.11 11.31
N SER A 179 -22.54 -4.48 11.41
CA SER A 179 -22.37 -3.26 12.22
C SER A 179 -22.62 -1.96 11.45
N GLY A 180 -22.64 -2.01 10.12
CA GLY A 180 -22.74 -0.84 9.25
C GLY A 180 -21.45 -0.02 9.16
N LYS A 181 -20.33 -0.54 9.67
CA LYS A 181 -19.03 0.17 9.65
C LYS A 181 -18.41 0.20 8.26
N LEU A 182 -17.77 1.33 7.93
CA LEU A 182 -16.84 1.42 6.81
C LEU A 182 -15.49 0.87 7.25
N LEU A 183 -15.04 -0.17 6.58
CA LEU A 183 -13.75 -0.82 6.83
C LEU A 183 -12.72 -0.20 5.89
N LEU A 184 -11.84 0.65 6.39
CA LEU A 184 -10.77 1.27 5.58
C LEU A 184 -9.48 0.48 5.75
N TYR A 185 -9.00 -0.09 4.65
CA TYR A 185 -7.83 -0.95 4.60
C TYR A 185 -6.61 -0.17 4.09
N TRP A 186 -5.60 -0.09 4.95
CA TRP A 186 -4.26 0.42 4.63
C TRP A 186 -3.44 -0.71 3.98
N GLY A 187 -3.18 -0.56 2.69
CA GLY A 187 -2.42 -1.51 1.89
C GLY A 187 -0.91 -1.34 2.07
N GLU A 188 -0.19 -2.44 2.33
CA GLU A 188 1.27 -2.49 2.37
C GLU A 188 1.78 -3.79 1.77
N SER A 189 2.76 -3.68 0.87
CA SER A 189 3.34 -4.80 0.14
C SER A 189 4.86 -4.84 0.32
N LYS A 190 5.43 -6.03 0.48
CA LYS A 190 6.89 -6.26 0.52
C LYS A 190 7.24 -7.55 -0.20
N ILE A 191 8.02 -7.42 -1.26
CA ILE A 191 8.54 -8.55 -2.04
C ILE A 191 10.01 -8.70 -1.68
N PHE A 192 10.44 -9.64 -0.83
CA PHE A 192 11.84 -9.84 -0.43
C PHE A 192 12.21 -11.31 -0.44
N GLY A 193 13.47 -11.66 -0.69
CA GLY A 193 13.89 -13.07 -0.69
C GLY A 193 13.65 -13.80 0.65
N ASN A 194 13.61 -13.10 1.78
CA ASN A 194 13.33 -13.70 3.08
C ASN A 194 11.95 -13.33 3.63
N VAL A 195 11.15 -14.35 3.99
CA VAL A 195 9.80 -14.18 4.54
C VAL A 195 9.78 -13.37 5.85
N THR A 196 10.76 -13.57 6.74
CA THR A 196 10.79 -12.88 8.04
C THR A 196 11.07 -11.39 7.87
N SER A 197 12.01 -11.01 6.99
CA SER A 197 12.25 -9.59 6.69
C SER A 197 11.06 -8.95 5.97
N ALA A 198 10.40 -9.67 5.05
CA ALA A 198 9.20 -9.18 4.36
C ALA A 198 8.08 -8.86 5.35
N ILE A 199 7.76 -9.81 6.25
CA ILE A 199 6.77 -9.62 7.32
C ILE A 199 7.17 -8.45 8.23
N ARG A 200 8.43 -8.43 8.67
CA ARG A 200 8.94 -7.42 9.62
C ARG A 200 8.74 -6.01 9.09
N ASP A 201 9.14 -5.78 7.84
CA ASP A 201 9.14 -4.45 7.24
C ASP A 201 7.74 -4.06 6.76
N CYS A 202 6.92 -5.01 6.30
CA CYS A 202 5.51 -4.77 5.94
C CYS A 202 4.72 -4.26 7.15
N LEU A 203 4.78 -4.98 8.28
CA LEU A 203 4.06 -4.59 9.50
C LEU A 203 4.64 -3.34 10.17
N LYS A 204 5.96 -3.12 10.06
CA LYS A 204 6.59 -1.89 10.54
C LYS A 204 6.11 -0.65 9.79
N SER A 205 5.93 -0.76 8.47
CA SER A 205 5.37 0.34 7.66
C SER A 205 3.89 0.55 7.94
N LEU A 206 3.15 -0.54 8.15
CA LEU A 206 1.71 -0.48 8.42
C LEU A 206 1.37 0.12 9.79
N ALA A 207 2.14 -0.18 10.84
CA ALA A 207 1.77 0.14 12.22
C ALA A 207 1.48 1.65 12.46
N PRO A 208 2.30 2.61 11.98
CA PRO A 208 2.00 4.03 12.12
C PRO A 208 0.66 4.43 11.49
N MET A 209 0.27 3.84 10.36
CA MET A 209 -0.99 4.17 9.69
C MET A 209 -2.22 3.69 10.46
N LEU A 210 -2.09 2.62 11.24
CA LEU A 210 -3.15 2.09 12.09
C LEU A 210 -3.26 2.83 13.42
N GLN A 211 -2.12 3.14 14.04
CA GLN A 211 -2.07 3.66 15.42
C GLN A 211 -2.07 5.18 15.50
N ASP A 212 -1.47 5.87 14.54
CA ASP A 212 -1.24 7.31 14.60
C ASP A 212 -2.12 8.04 13.57
N HIS A 213 -3.07 8.81 14.10
CA HIS A 213 -3.94 9.64 13.27
C HIS A 213 -3.15 10.66 12.46
N GLU A 214 -2.06 11.24 13.00
CA GLU A 214 -1.27 12.23 12.26
C GLU A 214 -0.45 11.58 11.14
N ALA A 215 0.04 10.36 11.34
CA ALA A 215 0.74 9.60 10.29
C ALA A 215 -0.18 9.25 9.11
N SER A 216 -1.45 8.93 9.38
CA SER A 216 -2.48 8.61 8.36
C SER A 216 -3.22 9.83 7.81
N LYS A 217 -3.14 10.98 8.48
CA LYS A 217 -3.87 12.22 8.13
C LYS A 217 -3.64 12.68 6.69
N ARG A 218 -2.40 12.59 6.21
CA ARG A 218 -2.07 12.98 4.82
C ARG A 218 -2.83 12.13 3.82
N ASP A 219 -2.85 10.81 4.03
CA ASP A 219 -3.55 9.89 3.15
C ASP A 219 -5.06 10.03 3.25
N LEU A 220 -5.61 10.27 4.45
CA LEU A 220 -7.04 10.58 4.62
C LEU A 220 -7.44 11.87 3.91
N GLN A 221 -6.61 12.92 3.96
CA GLN A 221 -6.85 14.16 3.24
C GLN A 221 -6.76 13.97 1.72
N LEU A 222 -5.80 13.17 1.24
CA LEU A 222 -5.70 12.81 -0.17
C LEU A 222 -6.94 12.03 -0.60
N LEU A 223 -7.36 11.04 0.18
CA LEU A 223 -8.57 10.27 -0.04
C LEU A 223 -9.80 11.18 -0.11
N GLN A 224 -10.00 12.08 0.84
CA GLN A 224 -11.16 12.98 0.85
C GLN A 224 -11.22 13.89 -0.40
N ARG A 225 -10.06 14.29 -0.95
CA ARG A 225 -9.96 15.17 -2.12
C ARG A 225 -10.04 14.44 -3.45
N HIS A 226 -9.54 13.22 -3.51
CA HIS A 226 -9.33 12.47 -4.75
C HIS A 226 -10.05 11.11 -4.76
N LEU A 227 -11.02 10.91 -3.87
CA LEU A 227 -11.92 9.77 -3.89
C LEU A 227 -12.52 9.65 -5.30
N ASP A 228 -12.31 8.51 -5.95
CA ASP A 228 -12.85 8.26 -7.28
C ASP A 228 -13.58 6.92 -7.27
N VAL A 229 -14.87 6.99 -6.99
CA VAL A 229 -15.77 5.83 -6.88
C VAL A 229 -16.86 5.85 -7.93
N ASP A 230 -16.67 6.61 -9.02
CA ASP A 230 -17.54 6.60 -10.21
C ASP A 230 -18.98 7.12 -9.99
N ASN A 231 -19.44 7.24 -8.75
CA ASN A 231 -20.81 7.53 -8.40
C ASN A 231 -20.87 8.63 -7.33
N GLU A 232 -21.50 9.76 -7.64
CA GLU A 232 -21.58 10.92 -6.73
C GLU A 232 -22.30 10.61 -5.42
N ASP A 233 -23.38 9.81 -5.43
CA ASP A 233 -24.11 9.45 -4.22
C ASP A 233 -23.24 8.58 -3.29
N LEU A 234 -22.52 7.61 -3.87
CA LEU A 234 -21.57 6.75 -3.15
C LEU A 234 -20.39 7.56 -2.62
N GLU A 235 -19.84 8.47 -3.42
CA GLU A 235 -18.76 9.36 -3.03
C GLU A 235 -19.15 10.23 -1.84
N ASN A 236 -20.34 10.84 -1.90
CA ASN A 236 -20.89 11.65 -0.82
C ASN A 236 -21.18 10.81 0.43
N ALA A 237 -21.65 9.56 0.29
CA ALA A 237 -21.85 8.67 1.41
C ALA A 237 -20.52 8.30 2.09
N LEU A 238 -19.49 7.93 1.32
CA LEU A 238 -18.16 7.60 1.83
C LEU A 238 -17.47 8.80 2.50
N LYS A 239 -17.62 10.00 1.94
CA LYS A 239 -17.07 11.24 2.52
C LYS A 239 -17.57 11.52 3.94
N LYS A 240 -18.77 11.07 4.32
CA LYS A 240 -19.28 11.18 5.70
C LYS A 240 -18.45 10.38 6.69
N PHE A 241 -18.05 9.17 6.33
CA PHE A 241 -17.17 8.34 7.17
C PHE A 241 -15.77 8.95 7.30
N LEU A 242 -15.34 9.79 6.36
CA LEU A 242 -14.02 10.42 6.34
C LEU A 242 -14.00 11.82 6.96
N ASN A 243 -15.14 12.32 7.45
CA ASN A 243 -15.26 13.65 8.02
C ASN A 243 -15.40 13.59 9.56
N PRO A 244 -14.39 14.01 10.34
CA PRO A 244 -14.46 14.00 11.81
C PRO A 244 -15.65 14.76 12.42
N ASP A 245 -16.22 15.72 11.69
CA ASP A 245 -17.39 16.50 12.13
C ASP A 245 -18.73 15.80 11.80
N ASP A 246 -18.71 14.67 11.10
CA ASP A 246 -19.90 13.87 10.77
C ASP A 246 -20.01 12.64 11.69
N PRO A 247 -21.20 12.32 12.25
CA PRO A 247 -21.39 11.12 13.07
C PRO A 247 -20.98 9.81 12.40
N GLY A 248 -20.98 9.74 11.07
CA GLY A 248 -20.52 8.60 10.29
C GLY A 248 -19.04 8.27 10.51
N PHE A 249 -18.21 9.24 10.92
CA PHE A 249 -16.82 8.99 11.27
C PHE A 249 -16.65 8.01 12.44
N ASN A 250 -17.61 7.97 13.38
CA ASN A 250 -17.59 6.99 14.47
C ASN A 250 -17.81 5.54 14.01
N LEU A 251 -18.18 5.34 12.74
CA LEU A 251 -18.36 4.05 12.08
C LEU A 251 -17.19 3.72 11.14
N LEU A 252 -16.14 4.54 11.11
CA LEU A 252 -14.91 4.24 10.37
C LEU A 252 -14.02 3.31 11.21
N GLU A 253 -13.64 2.17 10.64
CA GLU A 253 -12.73 1.21 11.26
C GLU A 253 -11.48 1.03 10.40
N PHE A 254 -10.31 1.32 10.97
CA PHE A 254 -9.03 1.10 10.30
C PHE A 254 -8.62 -0.37 10.37
N ARG A 255 -8.18 -0.90 9.23
CA ARG A 255 -7.72 -2.28 9.05
C ARG A 255 -6.44 -2.33 8.23
N GLY A 256 -5.70 -3.41 8.37
CA GLY A 256 -4.52 -3.69 7.55
C GLY A 256 -4.83 -4.55 6.33
N LEU A 257 -4.11 -4.32 5.25
CA LEU A 257 -4.09 -5.19 4.08
C LEU A 257 -2.63 -5.41 3.67
N CYS A 258 -2.06 -6.52 4.12
CA CYS A 258 -0.66 -6.83 3.92
C CYS A 258 -0.46 -7.83 2.79
N LEU A 259 0.55 -7.61 1.95
CA LEU A 259 1.07 -8.60 1.04
C LEU A 259 2.56 -8.81 1.28
N VAL A 260 2.96 -10.07 1.46
CA VAL A 260 4.38 -10.44 1.46
C VAL A 260 4.64 -11.48 0.38
N GLY A 261 5.62 -11.16 -0.46
CA GLY A 261 6.12 -12.05 -1.48
C GLY A 261 7.57 -12.43 -1.18
N PHE A 262 7.93 -13.70 -1.32
CA PHE A 262 9.25 -14.17 -0.86
C PHE A 262 9.73 -15.45 -1.53
N ASP A 263 11.05 -15.69 -1.48
CA ASP A 263 11.65 -16.91 -2.05
C ASP A 263 11.20 -18.13 -1.26
N CYS A 264 10.87 -19.20 -1.97
CA CYS A 264 10.37 -20.43 -1.37
C CYS A 264 11.00 -21.64 -2.06
N ASP A 265 11.76 -22.40 -1.27
CA ASP A 265 12.47 -23.61 -1.72
C ASP A 265 11.53 -24.77 -2.10
N ALA A 266 10.20 -24.59 -1.96
CA ALA A 266 9.21 -25.57 -2.40
C ALA A 266 9.12 -25.68 -3.93
N TYR A 267 9.55 -24.65 -4.66
CA TYR A 267 9.51 -24.66 -6.12
C TYR A 267 10.73 -25.35 -6.73
N PRO A 268 10.57 -26.09 -7.83
CA PRO A 268 11.69 -26.67 -8.54
C PRO A 268 12.50 -25.62 -9.30
N GLU A 269 13.80 -25.87 -9.44
CA GLU A 269 14.68 -25.11 -10.33
C GLU A 269 14.51 -25.61 -11.77
N GLY A 270 13.74 -24.88 -12.57
CA GLY A 270 13.54 -25.19 -14.00
C GLY A 270 12.60 -26.38 -14.26
N PRO A 271 12.65 -27.00 -15.46
CA PRO A 271 11.79 -28.14 -15.80
C PRO A 271 12.01 -29.34 -14.87
N SER A 272 10.92 -29.87 -14.33
CA SER A 272 10.94 -30.99 -13.39
C SER A 272 9.73 -31.92 -13.58
N ARG A 273 9.66 -32.98 -12.78
CA ARG A 273 8.45 -33.82 -12.63
C ARG A 273 7.65 -33.46 -11.37
N SER A 274 7.92 -32.28 -10.80
CA SER A 274 7.21 -31.83 -9.61
C SER A 274 5.77 -31.56 -9.99
N GLU A 275 4.87 -32.13 -9.20
CA GLU A 275 3.45 -31.87 -9.31
C GLU A 275 3.06 -30.72 -8.38
N LEU A 276 2.00 -30.00 -8.72
CA LEU A 276 1.53 -28.85 -7.93
C LEU A 276 1.22 -29.27 -6.48
N GLU A 277 0.67 -30.46 -6.29
CA GLU A 277 0.34 -31.02 -4.98
C GLU A 277 1.56 -31.14 -4.05
N GLU A 278 2.75 -31.43 -4.60
CA GLU A 278 3.99 -31.52 -3.82
C GLU A 278 4.40 -30.12 -3.31
N VAL A 279 4.33 -29.11 -4.18
CA VAL A 279 4.61 -27.72 -3.84
C VAL A 279 3.62 -27.22 -2.78
N VAL A 280 2.32 -27.47 -2.98
CA VAL A 280 1.26 -27.10 -2.04
C VAL A 280 1.49 -27.76 -0.68
N SER A 281 1.85 -29.04 -0.64
CA SER A 281 2.13 -29.78 0.59
C SER A 281 3.34 -29.20 1.36
N ALA A 282 4.42 -28.87 0.66
CA ALA A 282 5.61 -28.26 1.25
C ALA A 282 5.31 -26.85 1.82
N ILE A 283 4.54 -26.03 1.09
CA ILE A 283 4.12 -24.70 1.54
C ILE A 283 3.19 -24.82 2.75
N THR A 284 2.21 -25.73 2.71
CA THR A 284 1.29 -26.00 3.82
C THR A 284 2.03 -26.35 5.10
N SER A 285 3.11 -27.12 4.98
CA SER A 285 3.97 -27.49 6.12
C SER A 285 4.75 -26.30 6.70
N SER A 286 5.05 -25.29 5.89
CA SER A 286 5.81 -24.08 6.30
C SER A 286 4.92 -22.95 6.83
N LEU A 287 3.64 -22.90 6.40
CA LEU A 287 2.69 -21.85 6.74
C LEU A 287 2.55 -21.57 8.25
N PRO A 288 2.51 -22.58 9.15
CA PRO A 288 2.42 -22.34 10.59
C PRO A 288 3.57 -21.47 11.12
N ASP A 289 4.78 -21.65 10.61
CA ASP A 289 5.94 -20.87 11.04
C ASP A 289 5.88 -19.43 10.51
N TRP A 290 5.43 -19.22 9.27
CA TRP A 290 5.20 -17.86 8.75
C TRP A 290 4.15 -17.11 9.55
N LYS A 291 3.05 -17.78 9.93
CA LYS A 291 2.02 -17.21 10.81
C LYS A 291 2.58 -16.86 12.19
N LYS A 292 3.44 -17.70 12.79
CA LYS A 292 4.11 -17.36 14.06
C LYS A 292 4.95 -16.07 13.94
N HIS A 293 5.62 -15.86 12.81
CA HIS A 293 6.34 -14.62 12.56
C HIS A 293 5.42 -13.40 12.47
N VAL A 294 4.26 -13.54 11.82
CA VAL A 294 3.22 -12.49 11.80
C VAL A 294 2.74 -12.17 13.21
N VAL A 295 2.33 -13.18 13.98
CA VAL A 295 1.84 -13.01 15.38
C VAL A 295 2.89 -12.28 16.21
N LYS A 296 4.12 -12.78 16.21
CA LYS A 296 5.24 -12.15 16.94
C LYS A 296 5.40 -10.69 16.54
N ARG A 297 5.39 -10.40 15.24
CA ARG A 297 5.65 -9.06 14.73
C ARG A 297 4.51 -8.09 15.03
N VAL A 298 3.26 -8.56 14.94
CA VAL A 298 2.08 -7.77 15.31
C VAL A 298 2.10 -7.39 16.78
N THR A 299 2.58 -8.29 17.66
CA THR A 299 2.80 -7.97 19.08
C THR A 299 3.93 -6.97 19.31
N GLU A 300 5.06 -7.11 18.61
CA GLU A 300 6.17 -6.15 18.72
C GLU A 300 5.77 -4.74 18.30
N GLU A 301 4.96 -4.62 17.26
CA GLU A 301 4.44 -3.34 16.73
C GLU A 301 3.18 -2.84 17.48
N LYS A 302 2.64 -3.63 18.42
CA LYS A 302 1.47 -3.30 19.26
C LYS A 302 0.17 -3.06 18.47
N ILE A 303 -0.03 -3.82 17.40
CA ILE A 303 -1.19 -3.69 16.50
C ILE A 303 -2.13 -4.90 16.56
N GLU A 304 -2.11 -5.66 17.65
CA GLU A 304 -2.92 -6.89 17.84
C GLU A 304 -4.43 -6.62 17.84
N ALA A 305 -4.84 -5.42 18.23
CA ALA A 305 -6.25 -5.02 18.26
C ALA A 305 -6.83 -4.77 16.86
N PHE A 306 -5.98 -4.54 15.85
CA PHE A 306 -6.43 -4.20 14.51
C PHE A 306 -6.72 -5.45 13.69
N SER A 307 -7.85 -5.44 12.98
CA SER A 307 -8.16 -6.49 12.02
C SER A 307 -7.36 -6.28 10.74
N MET A 308 -6.89 -7.37 10.12
CA MET A 308 -6.18 -7.26 8.84
C MET A 308 -6.28 -8.52 7.99
N HIS A 309 -6.15 -8.35 6.68
CA HIS A 309 -5.85 -9.45 5.75
C HIS A 309 -4.35 -9.54 5.53
N PHE A 310 -3.82 -10.76 5.56
CA PHE A 310 -2.39 -11.02 5.33
C PHE A 310 -2.21 -12.04 4.22
N LEU A 311 -1.71 -11.58 3.07
CA LEU A 311 -1.54 -12.34 1.83
C LEU A 311 -0.08 -12.81 1.73
N PHE A 312 0.14 -14.13 1.74
CA PHE A 312 1.42 -14.75 1.48
C PHE A 312 1.49 -15.21 0.02
N VAL A 313 2.51 -14.79 -0.70
CA VAL A 313 2.77 -15.20 -2.09
C VAL A 313 4.21 -15.73 -2.21
N PRO A 314 4.44 -17.03 -1.97
CA PRO A 314 5.76 -17.63 -2.18
C PRO A 314 6.10 -17.69 -3.67
N PHE A 315 7.33 -17.32 -4.02
CA PHE A 315 7.90 -17.34 -5.37
C PHE A 315 9.10 -18.30 -5.47
N PRO A 316 9.44 -18.78 -6.67
CA PRO A 316 10.76 -19.37 -6.89
C PRO A 316 11.88 -18.34 -6.67
N SER A 317 11.68 -17.09 -7.11
CA SER A 317 12.58 -15.97 -6.82
C SER A 317 11.83 -14.63 -6.86
N ALA A 318 11.93 -13.88 -5.76
CA ALA A 318 11.44 -12.51 -5.61
C ALA A 318 12.21 -11.52 -6.49
N ASP A 319 13.51 -11.76 -6.70
CA ASP A 319 14.33 -10.98 -7.64
C ASP A 319 13.89 -11.19 -9.09
N GLU A 320 13.62 -12.44 -9.46
CA GLU A 320 13.12 -12.78 -10.79
C GLU A 320 11.74 -12.14 -11.04
N PHE A 321 10.83 -12.19 -10.06
CA PHE A 321 9.54 -11.50 -10.14
C PHE A 321 9.72 -10.01 -10.45
N ARG A 322 10.57 -9.31 -9.67
CA ARG A 322 10.85 -7.87 -9.88
C ARG A 322 11.42 -7.59 -11.26
N LYS A 323 12.36 -8.43 -11.71
CA LYS A 323 13.02 -8.29 -13.00
C LYS A 323 12.02 -8.44 -14.14
N LEU A 324 11.29 -9.56 -14.16
CA LEU A 324 10.28 -9.87 -15.19
C LEU A 324 9.18 -8.82 -15.22
N PHE A 325 8.71 -8.37 -14.06
CA PHE A 325 7.70 -7.31 -13.96
C PHE A 325 8.11 -6.05 -14.70
N ARG A 326 9.33 -5.58 -14.43
CA ARG A 326 9.84 -4.38 -15.10
C ARG A 326 10.10 -4.60 -16.59
N GLU A 327 10.61 -5.76 -16.99
CA GLU A 327 10.79 -6.12 -18.41
C GLU A 327 9.46 -6.07 -19.16
N HIS A 328 8.41 -6.65 -18.58
CA HIS A 328 7.08 -6.67 -19.17
C HIS A 328 6.50 -5.25 -19.33
N LEU A 329 6.74 -4.37 -18.36
CA LEU A 329 6.35 -2.96 -18.47
C LEU A 329 7.22 -2.14 -19.42
N GLY A 330 8.33 -2.68 -19.93
CA GLY A 330 9.26 -1.97 -20.81
C GLY A 330 10.19 -1.00 -20.06
N LEU A 331 10.43 -1.25 -18.77
CA LEU A 331 11.27 -0.43 -17.90
C LEU A 331 12.72 -0.94 -17.90
N SER A 332 13.69 -0.04 -17.80
CA SER A 332 15.13 -0.36 -17.88
C SER A 332 15.60 -1.36 -16.82
N THR A 333 16.26 -2.45 -17.25
CA THR A 333 16.80 -3.56 -16.42
C THR A 333 18.20 -3.35 -15.89
N GLU A 334 18.92 -2.39 -16.44
CA GLU A 334 20.29 -2.10 -16.04
C GLU A 334 20.35 -0.86 -15.17
N ALA A 335 21.14 -0.93 -14.11
CA ALA A 335 21.44 0.25 -13.31
C ALA A 335 22.24 1.21 -14.19
N LYS A 336 21.75 2.44 -14.39
CA LYS A 336 22.56 3.46 -15.05
C LYS A 336 23.84 3.64 -14.23
N GLU A 337 25.00 3.36 -14.83
CA GLU A 337 26.30 3.61 -14.22
C GLU A 337 26.37 5.07 -13.74
N GLY A 338 26.60 5.25 -12.43
CA GLY A 338 26.75 6.57 -11.81
C GLY A 338 25.72 6.97 -10.75
N ALA A 339 24.78 6.10 -10.36
CA ALA A 339 24.00 6.31 -9.15
C ALA A 339 24.88 6.02 -7.90
N PRO A 340 24.92 6.88 -6.88
CA PRO A 340 25.71 6.61 -5.69
C PRO A 340 25.21 5.33 -5.01
N GLU A 341 26.13 4.48 -4.57
CA GLU A 341 25.82 3.31 -3.74
C GLU A 341 25.03 3.75 -2.51
N MET A 342 23.72 3.50 -2.53
CA MET A 342 22.88 3.71 -1.37
C MET A 342 23.04 2.48 -0.47
N THR A 343 24.07 2.51 0.37
CA THR A 343 24.14 1.63 1.53
C THR A 343 22.88 1.85 2.36
N CYS A 344 22.23 0.75 2.75
CA CYS A 344 21.05 0.75 3.61
C CYS A 344 21.43 1.22 5.02
N ASN A 345 21.70 2.51 5.20
CA ASN A 345 21.77 3.14 6.51
C ASN A 345 20.43 3.80 6.79
N HIS A 346 19.63 3.12 7.61
CA HIS A 346 18.54 3.75 8.32
C HIS A 346 19.08 4.94 9.13
N PRO A 347 18.47 6.14 9.09
CA PRO A 347 18.78 7.16 10.06
C PRO A 347 18.20 6.73 11.43
N SER A 348 19.05 6.10 12.23
CA SER A 348 18.93 6.18 13.69
C SER A 348 19.23 7.62 14.09
N SER A 349 18.28 8.26 14.78
CA SER A 349 18.47 9.43 15.65
C SER A 349 19.24 10.63 15.07
N VAL A 350 18.51 11.59 14.47
CA VAL A 350 18.90 13.02 14.55
C VAL A 350 17.67 13.83 14.93
N VAL A 351 17.26 13.71 16.19
CA VAL A 351 16.43 14.70 16.87
C VAL A 351 17.34 15.41 17.86
N ALA A 352 18.15 16.36 17.37
CA ALA A 352 18.83 17.37 18.21
C ALA A 352 19.66 18.37 17.38
N GLU A 353 19.19 18.92 16.26
CA GLU A 353 19.83 20.13 15.71
C GLU A 353 18.92 20.88 14.72
N LEU A 354 17.86 21.51 15.21
CA LEU A 354 17.13 22.58 14.52
C LEU A 354 16.20 23.29 15.53
N ALA A 355 16.80 23.80 16.60
CA ALA A 355 16.13 24.67 17.57
C ALA A 355 17.08 25.81 17.98
N ALA A 356 17.51 26.62 17.01
CA ALA A 356 18.20 27.88 17.28
C ALA A 356 18.21 28.80 16.05
N ALA A 357 17.03 29.25 15.59
CA ALA A 357 16.96 30.32 14.59
C ALA A 357 15.64 31.10 14.69
N ALA A 358 15.40 31.75 15.83
CA ALA A 358 14.42 32.83 15.94
C ALA A 358 14.76 33.74 17.12
N ALA A 359 15.64 34.72 16.91
CA ALA A 359 15.75 35.89 17.77
C ALA A 359 16.08 37.14 16.91
N PRO A 360 15.42 38.29 17.12
CA PRO A 360 15.51 39.47 16.27
C PRO A 360 16.82 40.27 16.50
N PRO A 361 17.22 41.15 15.56
CA PRO A 361 18.54 41.76 15.56
C PRO A 361 18.63 42.93 16.54
N ALA A 362 19.75 43.01 17.27
CA ALA A 362 20.14 44.18 18.05
C ALA A 362 21.47 44.77 17.54
N ALA A 363 21.54 46.10 17.66
CA ALA A 363 22.46 47.08 17.09
C ALA A 363 23.98 46.80 17.11
N ARG A 364 24.65 47.41 16.11
CA ARG A 364 26.10 47.60 15.95
C ARG A 364 26.75 48.42 17.09
N ALA A 365 27.92 47.95 17.52
CA ALA A 365 29.13 48.70 17.90
C ALA A 365 30.25 47.63 17.99
N GLY A 366 31.42 47.69 17.36
CA GLY A 366 32.41 48.75 17.32
C GLY A 366 33.79 48.10 17.55
N SER A 367 34.49 47.80 16.45
CA SER A 367 35.97 47.81 16.25
C SER A 367 36.96 47.37 17.36
N VAL A 368 37.87 46.44 17.02
CA VAL A 368 39.34 46.59 16.84
C VAL A 368 40.09 45.28 17.22
N PRO A 369 41.10 44.82 16.43
CA PRO A 369 41.74 43.51 16.56
C PRO A 369 43.19 43.56 17.10
N LYS A 370 43.75 42.38 17.45
CA LYS A 370 45.12 41.88 17.19
C LYS A 370 45.60 40.95 18.32
N GLY A 371 46.41 39.95 17.96
CA GLY A 371 47.42 39.43 18.89
C GLY A 371 47.76 37.95 18.75
N SER A 372 48.86 37.68 18.06
CA SER A 372 49.57 36.40 17.91
C SER A 372 50.12 35.79 19.22
N SER A 373 50.57 34.53 19.13
CA SER A 373 51.86 34.00 19.61
C SER A 373 51.90 33.02 20.80
N VAL A 374 52.29 31.78 20.45
CA VAL A 374 53.39 30.94 21.03
C VAL A 374 53.25 30.20 22.38
N ARG A 375 53.48 28.89 22.25
CA ARG A 375 53.98 27.83 23.19
C ARG A 375 54.64 28.27 24.51
N SER A 376 54.38 27.47 25.56
CA SER A 376 55.31 26.53 26.25
C SER A 376 55.08 26.43 27.77
N GLY A 377 55.37 25.25 28.35
CA GLY A 377 55.71 25.13 29.79
C GLY A 377 54.86 24.17 30.63
N ALA A 378 55.41 22.99 30.95
CA ALA A 378 55.05 22.17 32.12
C ALA A 378 55.96 22.59 33.32
N PRO A 379 56.07 21.88 34.48
CA PRO A 379 55.28 20.79 35.11
C PRO A 379 55.10 20.94 36.67
N THR A 380 54.66 19.84 37.32
CA THR A 380 54.79 19.44 38.76
C THR A 380 53.79 19.99 39.80
N ALA A 381 53.34 19.30 40.86
CA ALA A 381 53.39 17.89 41.33
C ALA A 381 52.47 17.68 42.57
N LYS A 382 52.24 16.41 42.94
CA LYS A 382 52.00 15.81 44.30
C LYS A 382 50.64 15.14 44.64
N ARG A 383 50.63 13.81 44.42
CA ARG A 383 50.31 12.66 45.32
C ARG A 383 49.43 12.85 46.58
N SER A 384 48.46 11.93 46.77
CA SER A 384 48.43 10.87 47.82
C SER A 384 47.25 9.89 47.53
N ARG A 385 47.50 8.61 47.19
CA ARG A 385 47.57 7.36 48.00
C ARG A 385 46.28 6.88 48.69
N SER A 386 45.86 5.69 48.24
CA SER A 386 44.76 4.78 48.63
C SER A 386 44.95 4.11 50.02
N PRO A 387 44.00 3.28 50.52
CA PRO A 387 44.00 1.85 50.16
C PRO A 387 42.63 1.11 50.12
N LYS A 388 42.68 -0.09 49.52
CA LYS A 388 41.66 -1.15 49.43
C LYS A 388 41.58 -2.02 50.71
N ASN A 389 40.43 -2.67 50.94
CA ASN A 389 40.26 -4.12 51.33
C ASN A 389 38.75 -4.45 51.41
N LYS A 390 38.19 -5.41 50.66
CA LYS A 390 38.16 -6.90 50.77
C LYS A 390 37.28 -7.46 51.91
N GLY A 391 36.27 -8.27 51.55
CA GLY A 391 35.74 -9.38 52.40
C GLY A 391 34.23 -9.66 52.31
N ALA A 392 33.84 -10.78 51.68
CA ALA A 392 32.54 -11.49 51.82
C ALA A 392 32.53 -12.32 53.15
N PRO A 393 31.49 -13.08 53.62
CA PRO A 393 30.51 -13.90 52.86
C PRO A 393 29.08 -14.14 53.46
N ARG A 394 28.24 -14.88 52.68
CA ARG A 394 27.18 -15.88 53.00
C ARG A 394 26.09 -15.65 54.07
N GLY A 395 24.85 -16.00 53.71
CA GLY A 395 23.85 -16.57 54.63
C GLY A 395 22.39 -16.44 54.15
N ALA A 396 21.75 -17.57 53.81
CA ALA A 396 20.29 -17.73 53.67
C ALA A 396 19.61 -17.67 55.07
N PRO A 397 18.28 -17.57 55.17
CA PRO A 397 17.35 -18.68 54.83
C PRO A 397 16.45 -18.41 53.62
#